data_AF-A0A8J3IEK7-F1
#
_entry.id   AF-A0A8J3IEK7-F1
#
_cell.length_a   1.000
_cell.length_b   1.000
_cell.length_c   1.000
_cell.angle_alpha   90.00
_cell.angle_beta   90.00
_cell.angle_gamma   90.00
#
_symmetry.space_group_name_H-M   'P 1'
#
loop_
_entity.id
_entity.type
_entity.pdbx_description
1 polymer ?
#
loop_
_entity_poly.entity_id
_entity_poly.type
_entity_poly.pdbx_seq_one_letter_code
_entity_poly.pdbx_strand_id
1 'polypeptide(L)'
;MEEALTYQQKLRRWQELEEESARVEVQPGIRETVVALQALGIHTVEASEGYPDKEPLFPYVKVAIPEYEQEAQRVEQADQEAKQARNLLSRFQRADEGKKAELQDRVPSREEVIHQARVTTEMRHTLLEKHLPIITQLFVHLTAFYQDRAISFDCALVVTTNGIGRVIVRSQGAILQADRTPEEQAHHFQAYQSEMKEFTAFLKQLYFSSSDQ
;
A
#
# COMPACT_ATOMS: atom_id res chain seq x y z
N MET A 1 12.28 -14.06 22.60
CA MET A 1 11.77 -15.30 21.99
C MET A 1 10.27 -15.18 22.02
N GLU A 2 9.65 -15.01 20.87
CA GLU A 2 8.19 -15.07 20.74
C GLU A 2 7.80 -16.56 20.82
N GLU A 3 6.86 -16.91 21.70
CA GLU A 3 6.40 -18.28 21.85
C GLU A 3 5.56 -18.66 20.62
N ALA A 4 5.92 -19.75 19.93
CA ALA A 4 5.21 -20.18 18.74
C ALA A 4 3.75 -20.52 19.10
N LEU A 5 2.80 -19.94 18.37
CA LEU A 5 1.38 -20.24 18.57
C LEU A 5 1.08 -21.70 18.22
N THR A 6 0.38 -22.39 19.11
CA THR A 6 -0.21 -23.70 18.84
C THR A 6 -1.23 -23.62 17.70
N TYR A 7 -1.50 -24.74 17.03
CA TYR A 7 -2.52 -24.82 15.98
C TYR A 7 -3.89 -24.29 16.44
N GLN A 8 -4.30 -24.61 17.67
CA GLN A 8 -5.58 -24.15 18.22
C GLN A 8 -5.61 -22.64 18.44
N GLN A 9 -4.51 -22.03 18.87
CA GLN A 9 -4.40 -20.58 18.97
C GLN A 9 -4.44 -19.92 17.58
N LYS A 10 -3.75 -20.50 16.59
CA LYS A 10 -3.77 -20.01 15.21
C LYS A 10 -5.17 -20.06 14.60
N LEU A 11 -5.90 -21.16 14.81
CA LEU A 11 -7.27 -21.32 14.35
C LEU A 11 -8.22 -20.31 15.00
N ARG A 12 -8.09 -20.11 16.31
CA ARG A 12 -8.87 -19.07 17.02
C ARG A 12 -8.58 -17.69 16.45
N ARG A 13 -7.29 -17.34 16.28
CA ARG A 13 -6.91 -16.05 15.72
C ARG A 13 -7.43 -15.85 14.30
N TRP A 14 -7.42 -16.92 13.49
CA TRP A 14 -7.99 -16.90 12.14
C TRP A 14 -9.49 -16.57 12.17
N GLN A 15 -10.25 -17.22 13.06
CA GLN A 15 -11.70 -16.96 13.22
C GLN A 15 -11.99 -15.53 13.68
N GLU A 16 -11.20 -15.00 14.62
CA GLU A 16 -11.31 -13.61 15.07
C GLU A 16 -11.10 -12.64 13.90
N LEU A 17 -10.08 -12.86 13.07
CA LEU A 17 -9.81 -12.05 11.89
C LEU A 17 -10.91 -12.16 10.83
N GLU A 18 -11.49 -13.34 10.63
CA GLU A 18 -12.66 -13.51 9.75
C GLU A 18 -13.85 -12.66 10.24
N GLU A 19 -14.14 -12.67 11.55
CA GLU A 19 -15.19 -11.84 12.14
C GLU A 19 -14.87 -10.34 12.04
N GLU A 20 -13.64 -9.93 12.30
CA GLU A 20 -13.19 -8.54 12.15
C GLU A 20 -13.36 -8.08 10.69
N SER A 21 -12.88 -8.87 9.72
CA SER A 21 -12.98 -8.54 8.30
C SER A 21 -14.42 -8.48 7.79
N ALA A 22 -15.34 -9.26 8.37
CA ALA A 22 -16.75 -9.22 8.05
C ALA A 22 -17.43 -7.91 8.51
N ARG A 23 -16.89 -7.24 9.55
CA ARG A 23 -17.42 -5.95 10.05
C ARG A 23 -17.04 -4.75 9.19
N VAL A 24 -15.96 -4.86 8.40
CA VAL A 24 -15.43 -3.76 7.56
C VAL A 24 -15.91 -3.86 6.10
N GLU A 25 -17.01 -4.58 5.85
CA GLU A 25 -17.63 -4.75 4.52
C GLU A 25 -16.65 -5.20 3.41
N VAL A 26 -15.61 -5.97 3.76
CA VAL A 26 -14.69 -6.52 2.76
C VAL A 26 -15.43 -7.52 1.86
N GLN A 27 -15.26 -7.33 0.55
CA GLN A 27 -15.91 -8.17 -0.46
C GLN A 27 -15.53 -9.66 -0.26
N PRO A 28 -16.48 -10.61 -0.36
CA PRO A 28 -16.27 -12.01 0.07
C PRO A 28 -15.08 -12.75 -0.59
N GLY A 29 -14.88 -12.57 -1.90
CA GLY A 29 -13.82 -13.18 -2.70
C GLY A 29 -12.41 -12.64 -2.50
N ILE A 30 -12.22 -11.48 -1.85
CA ILE A 30 -10.89 -10.98 -1.42
C ILE A 30 -10.68 -11.11 0.10
N ARG A 31 -11.75 -11.33 0.87
CA ARG A 31 -11.73 -11.37 2.34
C ARG A 31 -10.69 -12.35 2.90
N GLU A 32 -10.61 -13.56 2.35
CA GLU A 32 -9.66 -14.55 2.84
C GLU A 32 -8.20 -14.09 2.64
N THR A 33 -7.92 -13.34 1.58
CA THR A 33 -6.61 -12.70 1.35
C THR A 33 -6.27 -11.73 2.48
N VAL A 34 -7.24 -10.91 2.89
CA VAL A 34 -7.08 -9.94 3.98
C VAL A 34 -6.79 -10.66 5.30
N VAL A 35 -7.57 -11.70 5.61
CA VAL A 35 -7.37 -12.53 6.81
C VAL A 35 -6.00 -13.19 6.80
N ALA A 36 -5.58 -13.78 5.68
CA ALA A 36 -4.29 -14.45 5.57
C ALA A 36 -3.11 -13.49 5.78
N LEU A 37 -3.18 -12.28 5.21
CA LEU A 37 -2.15 -11.24 5.40
C LEU A 37 -2.10 -10.78 6.87
N GLN A 38 -3.26 -10.48 7.47
CA GLN A 38 -3.33 -10.05 8.87
C GLN A 38 -2.84 -11.13 9.84
N ALA A 39 -3.14 -12.41 9.56
CA ALA A 39 -2.65 -13.54 10.32
C ALA A 39 -1.11 -13.68 10.27
N LEU A 40 -0.50 -13.27 9.16
CA LEU A 40 0.96 -13.18 8.98
C LEU A 40 1.56 -11.87 9.53
N GLY A 41 0.79 -11.04 10.24
CA GLY A 41 1.26 -9.78 10.82
C GLY A 41 1.32 -8.62 9.82
N ILE A 42 0.74 -8.76 8.63
CA ILE A 42 0.71 -7.73 7.60
C ILE A 42 -0.60 -6.95 7.72
N HIS A 43 -0.52 -5.69 8.16
CA HIS A 43 -1.69 -4.85 8.35
C HIS A 43 -2.26 -4.36 6.99
N THR A 44 -3.54 -4.65 6.78
CA THR A 44 -4.29 -4.31 5.56
C THR A 44 -5.12 -3.05 5.78
N VAL A 45 -5.04 -2.10 4.85
CA VAL A 45 -5.75 -0.82 4.91
C VAL A 45 -7.02 -0.84 4.06
N GLU A 46 -6.95 -1.45 2.87
CA GLU A 46 -8.03 -1.45 1.90
C GLU A 46 -7.87 -2.66 0.98
N ALA A 47 -8.97 -3.25 0.53
CA ALA A 47 -8.93 -4.35 -0.42
C ALA A 47 -10.14 -4.29 -1.35
N SER A 48 -9.96 -4.78 -2.57
CA SER A 48 -11.05 -4.94 -3.53
C SER A 48 -10.82 -6.21 -4.35
N GLU A 49 -11.92 -6.89 -4.69
CA GLU A 49 -11.95 -7.96 -5.70
C GLU A 49 -11.85 -7.43 -7.13
N GLY A 50 -11.98 -6.11 -7.29
CA GLY A 50 -12.22 -5.45 -8.55
C GLY A 50 -13.66 -5.61 -9.06
N TYR A 51 -13.98 -4.85 -10.10
CA TYR A 51 -15.25 -4.92 -10.80
C TYR A 51 -15.01 -5.03 -12.31
N PRO A 52 -15.89 -5.72 -13.06
CA PRO A 52 -15.77 -5.85 -14.49
C PRO A 52 -16.09 -4.56 -15.26
N ASP A 53 -16.86 -3.64 -14.67
CA ASP A 53 -17.49 -2.51 -15.35
C ASP A 53 -17.24 -1.15 -14.68
N LYS A 54 -16.46 -1.12 -13.59
CA LYS A 54 -16.08 0.11 -12.88
C LYS A 54 -14.73 -0.03 -12.19
N GLU A 55 -14.11 1.09 -11.86
CA GLU A 55 -12.86 1.05 -11.10
C GLU A 55 -13.09 0.53 -9.66
N PRO A 56 -12.13 -0.23 -9.10
CA PRO A 56 -10.93 -0.79 -9.75
C PRO A 56 -11.25 -1.99 -10.68
N LEU A 57 -10.61 -2.09 -11.84
CA LEU A 57 -10.83 -3.17 -12.84
C LEU A 57 -10.06 -4.49 -12.55
N PHE A 58 -9.55 -4.64 -11.33
CA PHE A 58 -8.69 -5.76 -10.93
C PHE A 58 -8.69 -5.91 -9.40
N PRO A 59 -8.44 -7.13 -8.88
CA PRO A 59 -8.27 -7.33 -7.45
C PRO A 59 -6.98 -6.70 -6.93
N TYR A 60 -7.03 -6.15 -5.72
CA TYR A 60 -5.85 -5.67 -5.01
C TYR A 60 -6.02 -5.74 -3.50
N VAL A 61 -4.89 -5.70 -2.79
CA VAL A 61 -4.84 -5.42 -1.35
C VAL A 61 -3.82 -4.32 -1.10
N LYS A 62 -4.23 -3.25 -0.41
CA LYS A 62 -3.34 -2.22 0.12
C LYS A 62 -2.96 -2.57 1.54
N VAL A 63 -1.66 -2.52 1.81
CA VAL A 63 -1.08 -2.74 3.14
C VAL A 63 -0.25 -1.53 3.54
N ALA A 64 -0.15 -1.31 4.84
CA ALA A 64 0.66 -0.25 5.43
C ALA A 64 0.98 -0.57 6.88
N ILE A 65 1.81 0.24 7.54
CA ILE A 65 1.98 0.16 8.99
C ILE A 65 0.66 0.52 9.71
N PRO A 66 0.41 0.03 10.93
CA PRO A 66 -0.81 0.35 11.68
C PRO A 66 -1.05 1.87 11.87
N GLU A 67 0.01 2.65 12.05
CA GLU A 67 -0.07 4.11 12.24
C GLU A 67 -0.04 4.90 10.91
N TYR A 68 -0.24 4.23 9.78
CA TYR A 68 -0.04 4.81 8.45
C TYR A 68 -0.81 6.10 8.25
N GLU A 69 -2.11 6.13 8.57
CA GLU A 69 -2.95 7.29 8.29
C GLU A 69 -2.44 8.56 8.99
N GLN A 70 -2.07 8.43 10.26
CA GLN A 70 -1.56 9.54 11.07
C GLN A 70 -0.21 10.03 10.53
N GLU A 71 0.72 9.11 10.24
CA GLU A 71 2.04 9.47 9.73
C GLU A 71 1.97 10.04 8.31
N ALA A 72 1.14 9.47 7.44
CA ALA A 72 0.92 9.97 6.08
C ALA A 72 0.33 11.37 6.09
N GLN A 73 -0.67 11.63 6.95
CA GLN A 73 -1.25 12.97 7.10
C GLN A 73 -0.21 13.98 7.58
N ARG A 74 0.64 13.62 8.54
CA ARG A 74 1.73 14.50 9.01
C ARG A 74 2.73 14.82 7.90
N VAL A 75 3.11 13.82 7.11
CA VAL A 75 4.03 14.01 5.98
C VAL A 75 3.38 14.88 4.90
N GLU A 76 2.11 14.62 4.57
CA GLU A 76 1.37 15.40 3.57
C GLU A 76 1.22 16.86 3.99
N GLN A 77 0.92 17.12 5.27
CA GLN A 77 0.87 18.48 5.80
C GLN A 77 2.24 19.18 5.67
N ALA A 78 3.32 18.52 6.08
CA ALA A 78 4.67 19.07 5.95
C ALA A 78 5.06 19.32 4.48
N ASP A 79 4.59 18.49 3.55
CA ASP A 79 4.76 18.67 2.11
C ASP A 79 4.00 19.89 1.58
N GLN A 80 2.75 20.06 2.01
CA GLN A 80 1.94 21.21 1.64
C GLN A 80 2.57 22.51 2.15
N GLU A 81 3.01 22.54 3.40
CA GLU A 81 3.70 23.70 4.01
C GLU A 81 5.00 24.02 3.27
N ALA A 82 5.87 23.04 3.02
CA ALA A 82 7.12 23.25 2.28
C ALA A 82 6.87 23.75 0.84
N LYS A 83 5.83 23.22 0.16
CA LYS A 83 5.43 23.66 -1.18
C LYS A 83 4.90 25.09 -1.15
N GLN A 84 4.08 25.46 -0.18
CA GLN A 84 3.56 26.82 -0.01
C GLN A 84 4.70 27.81 0.25
N ALA A 85 5.61 27.49 1.16
CA ALA A 85 6.78 28.31 1.50
C ALA A 85 7.67 28.55 0.27
N ARG A 86 7.99 27.48 -0.48
CA ARG A 86 8.75 27.57 -1.73
C ARG A 86 8.06 28.43 -2.78
N ASN A 87 6.75 28.26 -2.95
CA ASN A 87 5.97 29.04 -3.91
C ASN A 87 5.94 30.53 -3.54
N LEU A 88 5.78 30.84 -2.25
CA LEU A 88 5.73 32.21 -1.76
C LEU A 88 7.09 32.92 -1.95
N LEU A 89 8.19 32.26 -1.57
CA LEU A 89 9.53 32.76 -1.82
C LEU A 89 9.81 32.96 -3.33
N SER A 90 9.42 32.01 -4.18
CA SER A 90 9.59 32.14 -5.63
C SER A 90 8.77 33.29 -6.22
N ARG A 91 7.56 33.54 -5.70
CA ARG A 91 6.72 34.68 -6.12
C ARG A 91 7.36 36.00 -5.70
N PHE A 92 7.83 36.09 -4.46
CA PHE A 92 8.52 37.28 -3.95
C PHE A 92 9.77 37.62 -4.76
N GLN A 93 10.59 36.62 -5.09
CA GLN A 93 11.81 36.83 -5.89
C GLN A 93 11.52 37.38 -7.30
N ARG A 94 10.37 37.03 -7.88
CA ARG A 94 9.94 37.46 -9.22
C ARG A 94 9.06 38.71 -9.24
N ALA A 95 8.64 39.19 -8.08
CA ALA A 95 7.76 40.34 -7.96
C ALA A 95 8.49 41.67 -8.20
N ASP A 96 7.75 42.67 -8.67
CA ASP A 96 8.15 44.08 -8.65
C ASP A 96 8.25 44.63 -7.21
N GLU A 97 8.80 45.83 -7.05
CA GLU A 97 9.03 46.46 -5.74
C GLU A 97 7.74 46.67 -4.93
N GLY A 98 6.63 47.00 -5.60
CA GLY A 98 5.32 47.20 -4.95
C GLY A 98 4.82 45.90 -4.32
N LYS A 99 4.79 44.80 -5.09
CA LYS A 99 4.41 43.48 -4.58
C LYS A 99 5.39 42.91 -3.57
N LYS A 100 6.68 43.24 -3.67
CA LYS A 100 7.67 42.84 -2.66
C LYS A 100 7.34 43.46 -1.31
N ALA A 101 7.04 44.75 -1.27
CA ALA A 101 6.63 45.42 -0.03
C ALA A 101 5.38 44.76 0.59
N GLU A 102 4.39 44.37 -0.23
CA GLU A 102 3.19 43.67 0.26
C GLU A 102 3.45 42.26 0.83
N LEU A 103 4.44 41.56 0.27
CA LEU A 103 4.75 40.17 0.62
C LEU A 103 5.83 40.03 1.71
N GLN A 104 6.57 41.10 2.00
CA GLN A 104 7.77 41.09 2.84
C GLN A 104 7.56 40.41 4.20
N ASP A 105 6.42 40.66 4.86
CA ASP A 105 6.12 40.14 6.20
C ASP A 105 5.62 38.68 6.20
N ARG A 106 5.27 38.14 5.01
CA ARG A 106 4.67 36.81 4.87
C ARG A 106 5.63 35.80 4.26
N VAL A 107 6.69 36.27 3.59
CA VAL A 107 7.62 35.42 2.84
C VAL A 107 8.60 34.77 3.81
N PRO A 108 8.69 33.44 3.85
CA PRO A 108 9.72 32.77 4.62
C PRO A 108 11.09 33.07 4.03
N SER A 109 12.09 33.16 4.89
CA SER A 109 13.48 33.22 4.51
C SER A 109 13.88 32.00 3.69
N ARG A 110 14.95 32.14 2.91
CA ARG A 110 15.51 31.01 2.15
C ARG A 110 15.94 29.86 3.07
N GLU A 111 16.46 30.20 4.25
CA GLU A 111 16.90 29.23 5.26
C GLU A 111 15.72 28.43 5.83
N GLU A 112 14.60 29.10 6.13
CA GLU A 112 13.36 28.42 6.57
C GLU A 112 12.80 27.49 5.50
N VAL A 113 12.77 27.91 4.22
CA VAL A 113 12.33 27.04 3.12
C VAL A 113 13.22 25.80 2.98
N ILE A 114 14.54 25.97 3.08
CA ILE A 114 15.50 24.85 3.03
C ILE A 114 15.30 23.92 4.23
N HIS A 115 15.13 24.49 5.42
CA HIS A 115 14.90 23.73 6.65
C HIS A 115 13.62 22.89 6.56
N GLN A 116 12.50 23.50 6.13
CA GLN A 116 11.23 22.79 5.92
C GLN A 116 11.37 21.66 4.91
N ALA A 117 12.01 21.90 3.76
CA ALA A 117 12.24 20.86 2.77
C ALA A 117 13.05 19.68 3.31
N ARG A 118 14.06 19.96 4.16
CA ARG A 118 14.86 18.93 4.82
C ARG A 118 14.02 18.12 5.82
N VAL A 119 13.29 18.79 6.71
CA VAL A 119 12.42 18.14 7.70
C VAL A 119 11.39 17.24 7.01
N THR A 120 10.74 17.73 5.95
CA THR A 120 9.76 16.93 5.20
C THR A 120 10.41 15.72 4.52
N THR A 121 11.64 15.86 4.01
CA THR A 121 12.40 14.74 3.43
C THR A 121 12.75 13.69 4.48
N GLU A 122 13.19 14.11 5.67
CA GLU A 122 13.50 13.23 6.80
C GLU A 122 12.24 12.49 7.30
N MET A 123 11.08 13.16 7.35
CA MET A 123 9.82 12.53 7.70
C MET A 123 9.39 11.47 6.68
N ARG A 124 9.51 11.76 5.38
CA ARG A 124 9.25 10.78 4.30
C ARG A 124 10.17 9.57 4.42
N HIS A 125 11.47 9.80 4.64
CA HIS A 125 12.44 8.73 4.80
C HIS A 125 12.08 7.83 5.97
N THR A 126 11.83 8.42 7.13
CA THR A 126 11.43 7.70 8.36
C THR A 126 10.17 6.86 8.11
N LEU A 127 9.17 7.43 7.42
CA LEU A 127 7.95 6.69 7.09
C LEU A 127 8.22 5.51 6.16
N LEU A 128 9.06 5.68 5.14
CA LEU A 128 9.45 4.59 4.22
C LEU A 128 10.25 3.49 4.93
N GLU A 129 11.16 3.85 5.83
CA GLU A 129 11.91 2.89 6.65
C GLU A 129 10.99 2.04 7.51
N LYS A 130 9.95 2.63 8.11
CA LYS A 130 8.92 1.89 8.86
C LYS A 130 8.15 0.88 7.99
N HIS A 131 8.00 1.13 6.69
CA HIS A 131 7.32 0.22 5.77
C HIS A 131 8.22 -0.90 5.24
N LEU A 132 9.55 -0.74 5.33
CA LEU A 132 10.50 -1.69 4.76
C LEU A 132 10.30 -3.13 5.26
N PRO A 133 10.02 -3.41 6.55
CA PRO A 133 9.75 -4.77 7.02
C PRO A 133 8.55 -5.41 6.32
N ILE A 134 7.45 -4.68 6.16
CA ILE A 134 6.23 -5.18 5.50
C ILE A 134 6.52 -5.46 4.01
N ILE A 135 7.20 -4.54 3.34
CA ILE A 135 7.59 -4.69 1.93
C ILE A 135 8.48 -5.93 1.77
N THR A 136 9.49 -6.08 2.62
CA THR A 136 10.42 -7.21 2.59
C THR A 136 9.67 -8.53 2.81
N GLN A 137 8.76 -8.58 3.78
CA GLN A 137 7.96 -9.76 4.07
C GLN A 137 7.07 -10.16 2.88
N LEU A 138 6.38 -9.18 2.25
CA LEU A 138 5.59 -9.42 1.05
C LEU A 138 6.45 -9.94 -0.12
N PHE A 139 7.64 -9.36 -0.33
CA PHE A 139 8.56 -9.84 -1.37
C PHE A 139 9.04 -11.26 -1.11
N VAL A 140 9.34 -11.62 0.14
CA VAL A 140 9.71 -12.99 0.50
C VAL A 140 8.56 -13.95 0.19
N HIS A 141 7.33 -13.61 0.58
CA HIS A 141 6.16 -14.44 0.31
C HIS A 141 5.86 -14.58 -1.20
N LEU A 142 5.93 -13.50 -1.97
CA LEU A 142 5.73 -13.58 -3.43
C LEU A 142 6.85 -14.35 -4.13
N THR A 143 8.10 -14.17 -3.71
CA THR A 143 9.23 -14.91 -4.28
C THR A 143 9.06 -16.40 -4.04
N ALA A 144 8.70 -16.79 -2.82
CA ALA A 144 8.40 -18.19 -2.49
C ALA A 144 7.19 -18.73 -3.25
N PHE A 145 6.12 -17.92 -3.39
CA PHE A 145 4.95 -18.29 -4.17
C PHE A 145 5.30 -18.59 -5.63
N TYR A 146 6.18 -17.79 -6.25
CA TYR A 146 6.55 -17.93 -7.66
C TYR A 146 7.72 -18.85 -7.97
N GLN A 147 8.41 -19.41 -6.97
CA GLN A 147 9.69 -20.13 -7.14
C GLN A 147 9.66 -21.22 -8.22
N ASP A 148 8.56 -21.97 -8.32
CA ASP A 148 8.39 -23.09 -9.28
C ASP A 148 7.16 -22.93 -10.19
N ARG A 149 6.62 -21.71 -10.32
CA ARG A 149 5.42 -21.43 -11.13
C ARG A 149 5.79 -20.78 -12.46
N ALA A 150 5.23 -21.31 -13.55
CA ALA A 150 5.19 -20.62 -14.84
C ALA A 150 3.89 -19.83 -14.94
N ILE A 151 3.96 -18.51 -14.73
CA ILE A 151 2.82 -17.59 -14.89
C ILE A 151 3.13 -16.57 -15.99
N SER A 152 2.11 -16.05 -16.67
CA SER A 152 2.31 -14.93 -17.58
C SER A 152 2.75 -13.69 -16.79
N PHE A 153 3.60 -12.87 -17.40
CA PHE A 153 4.00 -11.59 -16.82
C PHE A 153 2.80 -10.73 -16.41
N ASP A 154 1.72 -10.81 -17.19
CA ASP A 154 0.51 -10.03 -16.99
C ASP A 154 -0.26 -10.41 -15.72
N CYS A 155 -0.34 -11.71 -15.41
CA CYS A 155 -1.06 -12.20 -14.24
C CYS A 155 -0.24 -12.15 -12.96
N ALA A 156 1.10 -12.19 -13.06
CA ALA A 156 2.00 -12.20 -11.91
C ALA A 156 1.69 -11.06 -10.92
N LEU A 157 1.51 -11.40 -9.65
CA LEU A 157 1.30 -10.45 -8.57
C LEU A 157 2.61 -9.72 -8.25
N VAL A 158 2.50 -8.42 -8.03
CA VAL A 158 3.62 -7.55 -7.71
C VAL A 158 3.30 -6.66 -6.52
N VAL A 159 4.37 -6.24 -5.85
CA VAL A 159 4.34 -5.23 -4.79
C VAL A 159 4.69 -3.90 -5.43
N THR A 160 3.74 -2.96 -5.43
CA THR A 160 3.94 -1.61 -5.93
C THR A 160 3.66 -0.59 -4.83
N THR A 161 4.29 0.57 -4.87
CA THR A 161 3.99 1.67 -3.96
C THR A 161 3.11 2.70 -4.66
N ASN A 162 2.04 3.15 -4.02
CA ASN A 162 1.21 4.24 -4.53
C ASN A 162 1.29 5.44 -3.57
N GLY A 163 2.06 6.45 -3.95
CA GLY A 163 2.33 7.59 -3.08
C GLY A 163 3.22 7.23 -1.90
N ILE A 164 3.07 7.94 -0.79
CA ILE A 164 3.93 7.81 0.38
C ILE A 164 3.39 6.67 1.25
N GLY A 165 4.21 5.63 1.46
CA GLY A 165 4.00 4.56 2.43
C GLY A 165 2.90 3.53 2.10
N ARG A 166 2.01 3.76 1.14
CA ARG A 166 1.03 2.73 0.73
C ARG A 166 1.65 1.71 -0.19
N VAL A 167 1.57 0.45 0.22
CA VAL A 167 2.03 -0.71 -0.55
C VAL A 167 0.82 -1.44 -1.10
N ILE A 168 0.84 -1.82 -2.36
CA ILE A 168 -0.27 -2.47 -3.06
C ILE A 168 0.22 -3.79 -3.64
N VAL A 169 -0.48 -4.88 -3.31
CA VAL A 169 -0.37 -6.17 -3.97
C VAL A 169 -1.47 -6.25 -5.03
N ARG A 170 -1.08 -6.45 -6.29
CA ARG A 170 -1.97 -6.57 -7.45
C ARG A 170 -1.27 -7.28 -8.61
N SER A 171 -2.02 -7.74 -9.61
CA SER A 171 -1.43 -8.25 -10.86
C SER A 171 -0.64 -7.16 -11.59
N GLN A 172 0.50 -7.51 -12.18
CA GLN A 172 1.38 -6.60 -12.91
C GLN A 172 0.67 -5.96 -14.11
N GLY A 173 -0.13 -6.75 -14.83
CA GLY A 173 -0.95 -6.31 -15.95
C GLY A 173 -2.13 -5.42 -15.59
N ALA A 174 -2.38 -5.18 -14.29
CA ALA A 174 -3.50 -4.36 -13.83
C ALA A 174 -3.49 -2.94 -14.42
N ILE A 175 -2.30 -2.38 -14.69
CA ILE A 175 -2.16 -1.05 -15.29
C ILE A 175 -2.68 -0.98 -16.73
N LEU A 176 -2.79 -2.12 -17.43
CA LEU A 176 -3.22 -2.20 -18.82
C LEU A 176 -4.73 -2.43 -18.96
N GLN A 177 -5.46 -2.67 -17.85
CA GLN A 177 -6.88 -3.01 -17.93
C GLN A 177 -7.71 -1.91 -18.59
N ALA A 178 -7.40 -0.64 -18.32
CA ALA A 178 -8.15 0.49 -18.88
C ALA A 178 -8.04 0.59 -20.41
N ASP A 179 -6.97 0.04 -21.01
CA ASP A 179 -6.68 0.15 -22.44
C ASP A 179 -7.15 -1.08 -23.25
N ARG A 180 -7.71 -2.09 -22.59
CA ARG A 180 -8.16 -3.36 -23.19
C ARG A 180 -9.58 -3.31 -23.73
N THR A 181 -9.90 -4.20 -24.66
CA THR A 181 -11.31 -4.41 -25.05
C THR A 181 -12.11 -5.03 -23.90
N PRO A 182 -13.45 -4.89 -23.88
CA PRO A 182 -14.28 -5.51 -22.83
C PRO A 182 -14.07 -7.02 -22.70
N GLU A 183 -13.85 -7.73 -23.82
CA GLU A 183 -13.59 -9.18 -23.83
C GLU A 183 -12.24 -9.51 -23.18
N GLU A 184 -11.18 -8.75 -23.52
CA GLU A 184 -9.87 -8.88 -22.89
C GLU A 184 -9.94 -8.53 -21.40
N GLN A 185 -10.65 -7.46 -21.04
CA GLN A 185 -10.83 -7.05 -19.65
C GLN A 185 -11.46 -8.16 -18.82
N ALA A 186 -12.55 -8.77 -19.30
CA ALA A 186 -13.24 -9.86 -18.63
C ALA A 186 -12.33 -11.10 -18.48
N HIS A 187 -11.59 -11.45 -19.53
CA HIS A 187 -10.65 -12.57 -19.51
C HIS A 187 -9.55 -12.37 -18.46
N HIS A 188 -8.88 -11.22 -18.50
CA HIS A 188 -7.80 -10.91 -17.57
C HIS A 188 -8.30 -10.69 -16.13
N PHE A 189 -9.49 -10.13 -15.96
CA PHE A 189 -10.12 -9.97 -14.65
C PHE A 189 -10.27 -11.32 -13.94
N GLN A 190 -10.80 -12.33 -14.65
CA GLN A 190 -10.91 -13.69 -14.11
C GLN A 190 -9.54 -14.29 -13.79
N ALA A 191 -8.56 -14.10 -14.67
CA ALA A 191 -7.20 -14.58 -14.45
C ALA A 191 -6.55 -13.94 -13.21
N TYR A 192 -6.73 -12.63 -13.01
CA TYR A 192 -6.21 -11.91 -11.85
C TYR A 192 -6.89 -12.35 -10.54
N GLN A 193 -8.21 -12.57 -10.55
CA GLN A 193 -8.91 -13.11 -9.39
C GLN A 193 -8.45 -14.53 -9.05
N SER A 194 -8.21 -15.37 -10.07
CA SER A 194 -7.67 -16.72 -9.86
C SER A 194 -6.29 -16.66 -9.21
N GLU A 195 -5.39 -15.84 -9.75
CA GLU A 195 -4.03 -15.72 -9.21
C GLU A 195 -4.03 -15.21 -7.76
N MET A 196 -4.88 -14.23 -7.43
CA MET A 196 -5.03 -13.72 -6.07
C MET A 196 -5.56 -14.80 -5.10
N LYS A 197 -6.50 -15.65 -5.55
CA LYS A 197 -7.00 -16.79 -4.76
C LYS A 197 -5.92 -17.85 -4.52
N GLU A 198 -5.11 -18.15 -5.53
CA GLU A 198 -4.00 -19.08 -5.38
C GLU A 198 -2.93 -18.55 -4.42
N PHE A 199 -2.61 -17.25 -4.51
CA PHE A 199 -1.73 -16.59 -3.55
C PHE A 199 -2.31 -16.63 -2.13
N THR A 200 -3.62 -16.43 -1.98
CA THR A 200 -4.32 -16.54 -0.70
C THR A 200 -4.18 -17.93 -0.09
N ALA A 201 -4.38 -18.98 -0.88
CA ALA A 201 -4.21 -20.36 -0.43
C ALA A 201 -2.77 -20.63 0.04
N PHE A 202 -1.78 -20.11 -0.68
CA PHE A 202 -0.38 -20.17 -0.30
C PHE A 202 -0.11 -19.47 1.04
N LEU A 203 -0.60 -18.24 1.23
CA LEU A 203 -0.42 -17.50 2.49
C LEU A 203 -1.08 -18.21 3.67
N LYS A 204 -2.27 -18.77 3.47
CA LYS A 204 -2.97 -19.57 4.49
C LYS A 204 -2.16 -20.79 4.87
N GLN A 205 -1.65 -21.54 3.90
CA GLN A 205 -0.79 -22.69 4.15
C GLN A 205 0.45 -22.27 4.95
N LEU A 206 1.10 -21.17 4.58
CA LEU A 206 2.27 -20.65 5.27
C LEU A 206 1.99 -20.36 6.75
N TYR A 207 0.87 -19.70 7.05
CA TYR A 207 0.47 -19.37 8.40
C TYR A 207 0.30 -20.62 9.28
N PHE A 208 -0.43 -21.64 8.79
CA PHE A 208 -0.69 -22.86 9.55
C PHE A 208 0.53 -23.80 9.63
N SER A 209 1.37 -23.83 8.60
CA SER A 209 2.56 -24.71 8.55
C SER A 209 3.71 -24.21 9.44
N SER A 210 3.75 -22.93 9.77
CA SER A 210 4.80 -22.32 10.62
C SER A 210 4.67 -22.70 12.12
N SER A 211 3.99 -23.81 12.45
CA SER A 211 3.77 -24.27 13.84
C SER A 211 4.44 -25.61 14.14
N ASP A 212 4.95 -26.29 13.11
CA ASP A 212 5.46 -27.67 13.21
C ASP A 212 7.00 -27.75 13.23
N GLN A 213 7.69 -26.63 13.52
CA GLN A 213 9.15 -26.54 13.69
C GLN A 213 9.50 -25.97 15.06
#